data_AF-A0A2S5LX04-F1
#
_entry.id   AF-A0A2S5LX04-F1
#
_cell.length_a   1.000
_cell.length_b   1.000
_cell.length_c   1.000
_cell.angle_alpha   90.00
_cell.angle_beta   90.00
_cell.angle_gamma   90.00
#
_symmetry.space_group_name_H-M   'P 1'
#
loop_
_entity.id
_entity.type
_entity.pdbx_description
1 polymer ?
#
loop_
_entity_poly.entity_id
_entity_poly.type
_entity_poly.pdbx_seq_one_letter_code
_entity_poly.pdbx_strand_id
1 'polypeptide(L)'
;MKNFNYVHDFLETLRNSKSTEVNEQSHVSIRVIELADQINAWHDTRPIPERWQPIKLGRLAAQLDASRELTAAALEQAGFYEKRIGTNSLWLPK
;
A
#
# COMPACT_ATOMS: atom_id res chain seq x y z
N MET A 1 24.47 7.62 47.27
CA MET A 1 23.83 8.17 46.07
C MET A 1 24.09 7.20 44.92
N LYS A 2 23.08 6.43 44.48
CA LYS A 2 23.21 5.44 43.40
C LYS A 2 22.21 5.82 42.28
N ASN A 3 22.68 6.63 41.33
CA ASN A 3 22.10 6.78 39.99
C ASN A 3 23.25 6.35 39.05
N PHE A 4 23.12 5.57 37.99
CA PHE A 4 22.11 5.47 36.96
C PHE A 4 22.23 4.07 36.35
N ASN A 5 21.20 3.23 36.44
CA ASN A 5 21.09 2.06 35.55
C ASN A 5 19.66 1.82 35.04
N TYR A 6 18.73 2.74 35.33
CA TYR A 6 17.34 2.62 34.86
C TYR A 6 17.15 3.07 33.42
N VAL A 7 17.98 3.99 32.91
CA VAL A 7 17.82 4.51 31.55
C VAL A 7 18.28 3.49 30.50
N HIS A 8 19.35 2.74 30.81
CA HIS A 8 19.88 1.76 29.87
C HIS A 8 18.94 0.55 29.71
N ASP A 9 18.34 0.09 30.81
CA ASP A 9 17.32 -0.97 30.79
C ASP A 9 16.01 -0.50 30.15
N PHE A 10 15.63 0.78 30.29
CA PHE A 10 14.45 1.33 29.63
C PHE A 10 14.62 1.42 28.10
N LEU A 11 15.81 1.80 27.62
CA LEU A 11 16.10 1.83 26.19
C LEU A 11 16.25 0.43 25.59
N GLU A 12 16.82 -0.53 26.32
CA GLU A 12 16.83 -1.96 25.95
C GLU A 12 15.41 -2.52 25.89
N THR A 13 14.56 -2.18 26.86
CA THR A 13 13.14 -2.56 26.88
C THR A 13 12.41 -1.97 25.68
N LEU A 14 12.55 -0.67 25.39
CA LEU A 14 11.97 -0.05 24.18
C LEU A 14 12.49 -0.66 22.87
N ARG A 15 13.78 -1.06 22.84
CA ARG A 15 14.40 -1.68 21.66
C ARG A 15 13.90 -3.12 21.45
N ASN A 16 13.61 -3.85 22.53
CA ASN A 16 13.05 -5.21 22.47
C ASN A 16 11.52 -5.23 22.36
N SER A 17 10.81 -4.21 22.86
CA SER A 17 9.37 -4.01 22.64
C SER A 17 9.04 -3.60 21.20
N LYS A 18 10.04 -3.25 20.39
CA LYS A 18 9.88 -3.05 18.93
C LYS A 18 9.86 -4.36 18.14
N SER A 19 10.16 -5.51 18.77
CA SER A 19 10.49 -6.72 18.03
C SER A 19 9.41 -7.80 18.05
N THR A 20 8.40 -7.74 18.92
CA THR A 20 7.41 -8.83 18.95
C THR A 20 6.10 -8.41 19.59
N GLU A 21 5.18 -7.91 18.76
CA GLU A 21 3.76 -8.27 18.81
C GLU A 21 3.04 -7.63 17.63
N VAL A 22 2.75 -8.49 16.64
CA VAL A 22 1.55 -8.51 15.80
C VAL A 22 0.74 -7.21 15.85
N ASN A 23 0.98 -6.33 14.89
CA ASN A 23 -0.12 -5.55 14.36
C ASN A 23 -0.22 -5.82 12.85
N GLU A 24 -0.99 -6.86 12.51
CA GLU A 24 -1.61 -7.07 11.20
C GLU A 24 -2.65 -5.99 10.89
N GLN A 25 -2.44 -4.76 11.36
CA GLN A 25 -3.18 -3.58 10.91
C GLN A 25 -2.24 -2.82 10.01
N SER A 26 -2.46 -3.09 8.72
CA SER A 26 -1.92 -2.39 7.57
C SER A 26 -1.66 -0.92 7.90
N HIS A 27 -0.41 -0.59 8.24
CA HIS A 27 0.08 0.77 8.20
C HIS A 27 0.21 1.12 6.72
N VAL A 28 -0.94 1.37 6.08
CA VAL A 28 -1.00 1.85 4.70
C VAL A 28 -0.22 3.15 4.69
N SER A 29 0.92 3.16 3.98
CA SER A 29 1.75 4.35 3.84
C SER A 29 0.89 5.51 3.34
N ILE A 30 1.12 6.73 3.84
CA ILE A 30 0.44 7.95 3.35
C ILE A 30 0.51 8.02 1.83
N ARG A 31 1.64 7.62 1.24
CA ARG A 31 1.83 7.57 -0.21
C ARG A 31 0.88 6.61 -0.92
N VAL A 32 0.53 5.48 -0.29
CA VAL A 32 -0.41 4.50 -0.85
C VAL A 32 -1.83 5.06 -0.81
N ILE A 33 -2.21 5.77 0.25
CA ILE A 33 -3.51 6.46 0.35
C ILE A 33 -3.63 7.54 -0.74
N GLU A 34 -2.64 8.42 -0.86
CA GLU A 34 -2.63 9.47 -1.89
C GLU A 34 -2.73 8.92 -3.31
N LEU A 35 -2.07 7.79 -3.58
CA LEU A 35 -2.15 7.14 -4.88
C LEU A 35 -3.48 6.43 -5.09
N ALA A 36 -4.07 5.83 -4.06
CA ALA A 36 -5.40 5.24 -4.15
C ALA A 36 -6.45 6.30 -4.52
N ASP A 37 -6.38 7.48 -3.91
CA ASP A 37 -7.25 8.61 -4.24
C ASP A 37 -7.06 9.08 -5.68
N GLN A 38 -5.81 9.18 -6.15
CA GLN A 38 -5.50 9.50 -7.56
C GLN A 38 -6.04 8.44 -8.53
N ILE A 39 -5.95 7.16 -8.18
CA ILE A 39 -6.47 6.05 -8.98
C ILE A 39 -7.99 6.12 -9.07
N ASN A 40 -8.68 6.37 -7.96
CA ASN A 40 -10.14 6.52 -7.93
C ASN A 40 -10.58 7.72 -8.77
N ALA A 41 -9.95 8.88 -8.59
CA ALA A 41 -10.25 10.07 -9.38
C ALA A 41 -10.03 9.82 -10.88
N TRP A 42 -8.89 9.21 -11.24
CA TRP A 42 -8.62 8.83 -12.63
C TRP A 42 -9.66 7.85 -13.18
N HIS A 43 -10.07 6.85 -12.38
CA HIS A 43 -11.09 5.87 -12.77
C HIS A 43 -12.45 6.53 -13.00
N ASP A 44 -12.86 7.43 -12.10
CA ASP A 44 -14.13 8.16 -12.22
C ASP A 44 -14.18 9.12 -13.40
N THR A 45 -13.04 9.66 -13.84
CA THR A 45 -13.02 10.50 -15.05
C THR A 45 -13.20 9.72 -16.35
N ARG A 46 -13.11 8.38 -16.32
CA ARG A 46 -13.23 7.55 -17.52
C ARG A 46 -14.69 7.39 -17.98
N PRO A 47 -14.93 7.27 -19.30
CA PRO A 47 -16.21 6.82 -19.82
C PRO A 47 -16.65 5.50 -19.17
N ILE A 48 -17.94 5.32 -18.92
CA ILE A 48 -18.51 4.07 -18.36
C ILE A 48 -17.94 2.79 -18.99
N PRO A 49 -17.85 2.63 -20.33
CA PRO A 49 -17.30 1.42 -20.93
C PRO A 49 -15.82 1.16 -20.60
N GLU A 50 -15.06 2.20 -20.24
CA GLU A 50 -13.64 2.12 -19.89
C GLU A 50 -13.39 1.89 -18.39
N ARG A 51 -14.36 2.25 -17.52
CA ARG A 51 -14.28 2.02 -16.07
C ARG A 51 -14.21 0.53 -15.72
N TRP A 52 -14.88 -0.31 -16.50
CA TRP A 52 -14.92 -1.76 -16.27
C TRP A 52 -13.76 -2.51 -16.92
N GLN A 53 -12.89 -1.82 -17.65
CA GLN A 53 -11.78 -2.47 -18.34
C GLN A 53 -10.66 -2.85 -17.36
N PRO A 54 -10.03 -4.02 -17.54
CA PRO A 54 -8.93 -4.42 -16.70
C PRO A 54 -7.73 -3.46 -16.85
N ILE A 55 -7.18 -3.04 -15.73
CA ILE A 55 -6.03 -2.15 -15.67
C ILE A 55 -4.75 -3.00 -15.66
N LYS A 56 -3.80 -2.67 -16.53
CA LYS A 56 -2.47 -3.29 -16.53
C LYS A 56 -1.59 -2.58 -15.50
N LEU A 57 -1.14 -3.31 -14.48
CA LEU A 57 -0.35 -2.76 -13.37
C LEU A 57 0.86 -1.96 -13.84
N GLY A 58 1.66 -2.50 -14.75
CA GLY A 58 2.88 -1.84 -15.24
C GLY A 58 2.61 -0.53 -15.98
N ARG A 59 1.47 -0.43 -16.69
CA ARG A 59 1.10 0.81 -17.40
C ARG A 59 0.68 1.89 -16.41
N LEU A 60 -0.09 1.52 -15.39
CA LEU A 60 -0.54 2.47 -14.37
C LEU A 60 0.64 2.95 -13.51
N ALA A 61 1.54 2.04 -13.12
CA ALA A 61 2.74 2.38 -12.36
C ALA A 61 3.62 3.41 -13.08
N ALA A 62 3.82 3.25 -14.40
CA ALA A 62 4.54 4.23 -15.21
C ALA A 62 3.81 5.58 -15.33
N GLN A 63 2.47 5.59 -15.35
CA GLN A 63 1.68 6.82 -15.41
C GLN A 63 1.70 7.60 -14.09
N LEU A 64 1.74 6.90 -12.95
CA LEU A 64 1.76 7.48 -11.61
C LEU A 64 3.16 7.76 -11.06
N ASP A 65 4.20 7.52 -11.88
CA ASP A 65 5.62 7.59 -11.49
C ASP A 65 5.88 6.84 -10.15
N ALA A 66 5.39 5.60 -10.09
CA ALA A 66 5.39 4.77 -8.89
C ALA A 66 5.92 3.37 -9.18
N SER A 67 6.42 2.69 -8.13
CA SER A 67 6.82 1.27 -8.25
C SER A 67 5.58 0.38 -8.47
N ARG A 68 5.80 -0.82 -9.03
CA ARG A 68 4.70 -1.77 -9.28
C ARG A 68 4.06 -2.25 -7.99
N GLU A 69 4.86 -2.44 -6.95
CA GLU A 69 4.45 -2.86 -5.61
C GLU A 69 3.59 -1.79 -4.94
N LEU A 70 4.04 -0.54 -4.99
CA LEU A 70 3.33 0.61 -4.43
C LEU A 70 2.00 0.87 -5.17
N THR A 71 2.01 0.72 -6.49
CA THR A 71 0.81 0.83 -7.33
C THR A 71 -0.18 -0.30 -7.04
N ALA A 72 0.30 -1.53 -6.83
CA ALA A 72 -0.54 -2.66 -6.48
C ALA A 72 -1.22 -2.44 -5.11
N ALA A 73 -0.45 -2.00 -4.10
CA ALA A 73 -1.01 -1.65 -2.79
C ALA A 73 -2.04 -0.52 -2.89
N ALA A 74 -1.78 0.48 -3.73
CA ALA A 74 -2.73 1.59 -3.95
C ALA A 74 -4.00 1.12 -4.68
N LEU A 75 -3.90 0.18 -5.62
CA LEU A 75 -5.05 -0.43 -6.28
C LEU A 75 -5.91 -1.25 -5.31
N GLU A 76 -5.28 -2.05 -4.44
CA GLU A 76 -6.00 -2.78 -3.39
C GLU A 76 -6.72 -1.83 -2.44
N GLN A 77 -6.05 -0.74 -2.03
CA GLN A 77 -6.61 0.31 -1.20
C GLN A 77 -7.76 1.06 -1.90
N ALA A 78 -7.66 1.27 -3.22
CA ALA A 78 -8.70 1.88 -4.05
C ALA A 78 -9.89 0.94 -4.32
N GLY A 79 -9.88 -0.30 -3.81
CA GLY A 79 -10.99 -1.24 -3.98
C GLY A 79 -10.92 -2.05 -5.28
N PHE A 80 -9.75 -2.15 -5.91
CA PHE A 80 -9.51 -3.06 -7.03
C PHE A 80 -9.02 -4.42 -6.51
N TYR A 81 -9.14 -5.45 -7.35
CA TYR A 81 -8.56 -6.77 -7.09
C TYR A 81 -7.74 -7.26 -8.28
N GLU A 82 -6.67 -8.01 -7.98
CA GLU A 82 -5.83 -8.63 -8.99
C GLU A 82 -6.48 -9.92 -9.52
N LYS A 83 -6.61 -10.02 -10.84
CA LYS A 83 -6.87 -11.25 -11.58
C LYS A 83 -5.63 -11.63 -12.38
N ARG A 84 -4.96 -12.71 -11.99
CA ARG A 84 -3.81 -13.25 -12.71
C ARG A 84 -4.26 -14.15 -13.86
N ILE A 85 -3.78 -13.88 -15.07
CA ILE A 85 -3.96 -14.72 -16.24
C ILE A 85 -2.59 -15.05 -16.82
N GLY A 86 -2.08 -16.25 -16.49
CA GLY A 86 -0.70 -16.61 -16.79
C GLY A 86 0.28 -15.68 -16.09
N THR A 87 1.15 -15.01 -16.86
CA THR A 87 2.11 -14.01 -16.35
C THR A 87 1.56 -12.58 -16.29
N ASN A 88 0.30 -12.36 -16.70
CA ASN A 88 -0.31 -11.04 -16.71
C ASN A 88 -1.12 -10.77 -15.43
N SER A 89 -0.85 -9.63 -14.80
CA SER A 89 -1.64 -9.07 -13.69
C SER A 89 -2.65 -8.06 -14.23
N LEU A 90 -3.93 -8.42 -14.21
CA LEU A 90 -5.04 -7.56 -14.59
C LEU A 90 -5.77 -7.09 -13.34
N TRP A 91 -6.08 -5.81 -13.24
CA TRP A 91 -6.74 -5.24 -12.06
C TRP A 91 -8.15 -4.78 -12.41
N LEU A 92 -9.14 -5.25 -11.65
CA LEU A 92 -10.55 -5.00 -11.88
C LEU A 92 -11.16 -4.29 -10.67
N PRO A 93 -12.09 -3.34 -10.86
CA PRO A 93 -12.85 -2.79 -9.74
C PRO A 93 -13.66 -3.91 -9.08
N LYS A 94 -13.72 -3.93 -7.75
CA LYS A 94 -14.54 -4.88 -6.98
C LYS A 94 -16.04 -4.71 -7.27
#